data_AF-A0A972HKI1-F1
#
_entry.id   AF-A0A972HKI1-F1
#
_cell.length_a   1.000
_cell.length_b   1.000
_cell.length_c   1.000
_cell.angle_alpha   90.00
_cell.angle_beta   90.00
_cell.angle_gamma   90.00
#
_symmetry.space_group_name_H-M   'P 1'
#
loop_
_entity.id
_entity.type
_entity.pdbx_description
1 polymer ?
#
loop_
_entity_poly.entity_id
_entity_poly.type
_entity_poly.pdbx_seq_one_letter_code
_entity_poly.pdbx_strand_id
1 'polypeptide(L)'
;MQHGLPRALLVTLVAALGVIGCADSDAGQPEDLTSSVAPFQCADPIDIMDKPPDGWIRVADAVALPAARSLQRGRYDDELGRSFSKFGLVMRADRAFSIRVAIESQPNALIGWGTDSREPATSISVSGCPGRCEVSWQPNCPLGALGEWVVYPGGIWTIEPACIKLEITVGAETVTTQLPIGEECT
;
A
#
# COMPACT_ATOMS: atom_id res chain seq x y z
N MET A 1 5.47 -65.40 13.90
CA MET A 1 6.23 -64.18 14.24
C MET A 1 7.66 -64.39 13.77
N GLN A 2 7.99 -63.90 12.58
CA GLN A 2 9.31 -64.03 11.96
C GLN A 2 9.83 -62.63 11.64
N HIS A 3 10.98 -62.32 12.22
CA HIS A 3 11.75 -61.10 11.99
C HIS A 3 12.47 -61.20 10.64
N GLY A 4 12.32 -60.19 9.77
CA GLY A 4 13.10 -60.02 8.55
C GLY A 4 14.09 -58.86 8.71
N LEU A 5 15.38 -59.15 8.51
CA LEU A 5 16.49 -58.18 8.48
C LEU A 5 16.31 -57.12 7.38
N PRO A 6 16.81 -55.88 7.56
CA PRO A 6 17.00 -54.94 6.47
C PRO A 6 18.30 -55.22 5.70
N ARG A 7 18.18 -55.29 4.36
CA ARG A 7 19.30 -55.23 3.41
C ARG A 7 19.77 -53.78 3.27
N ALA A 8 21.04 -53.55 3.51
CA ALA A 8 21.76 -52.33 3.15
C ALA A 8 21.82 -52.18 1.62
N LEU A 9 21.68 -50.94 1.13
CA LEU A 9 22.18 -50.56 -0.18
C LEU A 9 22.94 -49.24 -0.08
N LEU A 10 24.24 -49.35 -0.37
CA LEU A 10 25.18 -48.30 -0.69
C LEU A 10 24.60 -47.33 -1.73
N VAL A 11 24.74 -46.03 -1.51
CA VAL A 11 24.74 -45.05 -2.61
C VAL A 11 26.03 -44.26 -2.55
N THR A 12 26.75 -44.36 -3.66
CA THR A 12 28.07 -43.85 -3.96
C THR A 12 28.08 -42.32 -3.98
N LEU A 13 29.00 -41.71 -3.21
CA LEU A 13 29.31 -40.29 -3.26
C LEU A 13 30.18 -40.01 -4.50
N VAL A 14 29.64 -39.31 -5.50
CA VAL A 14 30.44 -38.80 -6.62
C VAL A 14 30.87 -37.38 -6.27
N ALA A 15 32.15 -37.20 -5.94
CA ALA A 15 32.77 -35.89 -5.78
C ALA A 15 33.12 -35.35 -7.17
N ALA A 16 32.36 -34.36 -7.64
CA ALA A 16 32.72 -33.58 -8.82
C ALA A 16 33.54 -32.36 -8.39
N LEU A 17 34.83 -32.36 -8.76
CA LEU A 17 35.71 -31.22 -8.72
C LEU A 17 35.27 -30.22 -9.80
N GLY A 18 34.72 -29.09 -9.37
CA GLY A 18 34.37 -27.95 -10.22
C GLY A 18 35.28 -26.76 -9.91
N VAL A 19 35.96 -26.29 -10.94
CA VAL A 19 36.99 -25.24 -11.02
C VAL A 19 36.66 -23.98 -10.21
N ILE A 20 37.59 -23.53 -9.36
CA ILE A 20 37.59 -22.18 -8.76
C ILE A 20 37.99 -21.20 -9.86
N GLY A 21 37.00 -20.64 -10.55
CA GLY A 21 37.17 -19.46 -11.38
C GLY A 21 36.87 -18.22 -10.56
N CYS A 22 37.89 -17.44 -10.21
CA CYS A 22 37.71 -16.08 -9.72
C CYS A 22 37.22 -15.22 -10.88
N ALA A 23 35.92 -15.07 -11.01
CA ALA A 23 35.32 -13.99 -11.78
C ALA A 23 34.92 -12.90 -10.80
N ASP A 24 35.74 -11.85 -10.74
CA ASP A 24 35.30 -10.52 -10.32
C ASP A 24 34.13 -10.11 -11.21
N SER A 25 32.92 -10.47 -10.79
CA SER A 25 31.70 -9.91 -11.32
C SER A 25 31.20 -8.93 -10.30
N ASP A 26 31.72 -7.71 -10.45
CA ASP A 26 31.09 -6.46 -10.07
C ASP A 26 29.75 -6.35 -10.83
N ALA A 27 28.81 -7.23 -10.47
CA ALA A 27 27.43 -7.10 -10.84
C ALA A 27 26.82 -6.21 -9.77
N GLY A 28 26.91 -4.90 -10.00
CA GLY A 28 26.02 -3.95 -9.33
C GLY A 28 24.62 -4.54 -9.37
N GLN A 29 24.09 -4.90 -8.21
CA GLN A 29 22.67 -5.16 -8.08
C GLN A 29 21.97 -3.94 -8.69
N PRO A 30 20.97 -4.12 -9.59
CA PRO A 30 20.10 -3.00 -9.88
C PRO A 30 19.62 -2.50 -8.53
N GLU A 31 19.92 -1.24 -8.20
CA GLU A 31 19.37 -0.62 -7.01
C GLU A 31 17.87 -0.81 -7.15
N ASP A 32 17.33 -1.71 -6.32
CA ASP A 32 15.92 -1.88 -6.13
C ASP A 32 15.42 -0.48 -5.81
N LEU A 33 14.72 0.16 -6.75
CA LEU A 33 14.14 1.49 -6.57
C LEU A 33 13.21 1.34 -5.39
N THR A 34 13.76 1.57 -4.20
CA THR A 34 13.33 0.89 -2.98
C THR A 34 11.83 1.11 -2.81
N SER A 35 11.07 0.03 -3.00
CA SER A 35 9.64 0.00 -2.75
C SER A 35 9.42 0.34 -1.27
N SER A 36 9.31 1.61 -0.95
CA SER A 36 9.08 2.07 0.41
C SER A 36 7.65 1.72 0.81
N VAL A 37 7.51 0.96 1.90
CA VAL A 37 6.23 0.67 2.54
C VAL A 37 6.15 1.53 3.80
N ALA A 38 5.20 2.46 3.85
CA ALA A 38 4.94 3.22 5.06
C ALA A 38 4.09 2.38 6.03
N PRO A 39 4.44 2.36 7.34
CA PRO A 39 3.56 1.77 8.34
C PRO A 39 2.28 2.60 8.45
N PHE A 40 1.14 1.92 8.50
CA PHE A 40 -0.15 2.55 8.75
C PHE A 40 -0.60 2.28 10.18
N GLN A 41 -0.96 3.33 10.92
CA GLN A 41 -1.52 3.20 12.26
C GLN A 41 -2.97 3.68 12.27
N CYS A 42 -3.79 2.96 13.01
CA CYS A 42 -5.19 3.27 13.22
C CYS A 42 -5.36 4.40 14.26
N ALA A 43 -4.62 5.49 14.11
CA ALA A 43 -4.68 6.66 14.98
C ALA A 43 -5.29 7.85 14.23
N ASP A 44 -5.95 8.74 14.98
CA ASP A 44 -6.51 9.99 14.48
C ASP A 44 -7.38 9.88 13.22
N PRO A 45 -8.38 8.96 13.18
CA PRO A 45 -9.40 9.05 12.13
C PRO A 45 -10.07 10.42 12.22
N ILE A 46 -10.42 10.98 11.07
CA ILE A 46 -11.02 12.31 10.95
C ILE A 46 -12.54 12.26 10.72
N ASP A 47 -13.06 11.10 10.31
CA ASP A 47 -14.50 10.92 10.05
C ASP A 47 -14.91 9.43 10.01
N ILE A 48 -16.21 9.18 10.14
CA ILE A 48 -16.87 7.87 10.06
C ILE A 48 -18.18 8.03 9.32
N MET A 49 -18.48 7.09 8.43
CA MET A 49 -19.66 7.14 7.60
C MET A 49 -20.27 5.77 7.35
N ASP A 50 -21.58 5.75 7.12
CA ASP A 50 -22.34 4.54 6.78
C ASP A 50 -22.01 4.04 5.36
N LYS A 51 -21.69 4.97 4.45
CA LYS A 51 -21.31 4.70 3.05
C LYS A 51 -20.27 5.70 2.55
N PRO A 52 -19.45 5.34 1.54
CA PRO A 52 -18.54 6.28 0.91
C PRO A 52 -19.28 7.47 0.27
N PRO A 53 -18.60 8.61 0.08
CA PRO A 53 -19.22 9.78 -0.55
C PRO A 53 -19.64 9.49 -2.00
N ASP A 54 -20.65 10.20 -2.47
CA ASP A 54 -21.11 10.07 -3.86
C ASP A 54 -19.98 10.48 -4.84
N GLY A 55 -19.86 9.79 -5.98
CA GLY A 55 -18.77 9.99 -6.94
C GLY A 55 -17.44 9.33 -6.58
N TRP A 56 -17.41 8.54 -5.51
CA TRP A 56 -16.28 7.68 -5.16
C TRP A 56 -16.55 6.25 -5.63
N ILE A 57 -15.49 5.58 -6.09
CA ILE A 57 -15.54 4.16 -6.45
C ILE A 57 -15.19 3.32 -5.23
N ARG A 58 -15.89 2.21 -5.07
CA ARG A 58 -15.57 1.17 -4.07
C ARG A 58 -14.68 0.13 -4.74
N VAL A 59 -13.54 -0.14 -4.13
CA VAL A 59 -12.56 -1.13 -4.61
C VAL A 59 -12.56 -2.30 -3.64
N ALA A 60 -12.93 -3.48 -4.14
CA ALA A 60 -12.97 -4.75 -3.41
C ALA A 60 -13.71 -4.70 -2.05
N ASP A 61 -14.68 -3.78 -1.91
CA ASP A 61 -15.38 -3.45 -0.65
C ASP A 61 -14.45 -3.23 0.56
N ALA A 62 -13.22 -2.78 0.33
CA ALA A 62 -12.24 -2.49 1.39
C ALA A 62 -11.89 -1.00 1.44
N VAL A 63 -11.78 -0.36 0.27
CA VAL A 63 -11.37 1.03 0.13
C VAL A 63 -12.34 1.75 -0.80
N ALA A 64 -12.56 3.04 -0.57
CA ALA A 64 -13.19 3.92 -1.53
C ALA A 64 -12.24 5.06 -1.93
N LEU A 65 -12.23 5.39 -3.22
CA LEU A 65 -11.36 6.42 -3.78
C LEU A 65 -12.16 7.43 -4.62
N PRO A 66 -11.75 8.71 -4.67
CA PRO A 66 -12.36 9.70 -5.57
C PRO A 66 -12.22 9.26 -7.02
N ALA A 67 -13.28 9.37 -7.82
CA ALA A 67 -13.25 9.05 -9.25
C ALA A 67 -13.99 10.07 -10.14
N ALA A 68 -14.94 10.82 -9.59
CA ALA A 68 -15.81 11.67 -10.40
C ALA A 68 -15.19 12.98 -10.90
N ARG A 69 -14.05 13.41 -10.34
CA ARG A 69 -13.39 14.68 -10.70
C ARG A 69 -11.91 14.64 -10.36
N SER A 70 -11.12 15.40 -11.11
CA SER A 70 -9.72 15.64 -10.76
C SER A 70 -9.54 16.27 -9.37
N LEU A 71 -8.62 15.70 -8.61
CA LEU A 71 -8.20 16.24 -7.32
C LEU A 71 -7.32 17.47 -7.52
N GLN A 72 -7.57 18.48 -6.69
CA GLN A 72 -6.76 19.69 -6.71
C GLN A 72 -5.39 19.44 -6.08
N ARG A 73 -4.36 19.92 -6.77
CA ARG A 73 -3.00 19.98 -6.25
C ARG A 73 -2.85 21.18 -5.32
N GLY A 74 -2.08 21.01 -4.25
CA GLY A 74 -1.64 22.11 -3.41
C GLY A 74 -0.88 23.17 -4.20
N ARG A 75 -0.95 24.42 -3.75
CA ARG A 75 -0.26 25.55 -4.39
C ARG A 75 1.25 25.56 -4.15
N TYR A 76 1.67 25.03 -3.02
CA TYR A 76 3.06 25.06 -2.57
C TYR A 76 3.65 23.67 -2.68
N ASP A 77 4.83 23.64 -3.26
CA ASP A 77 5.63 22.44 -3.39
C ASP A 77 6.55 22.30 -2.18
N ASP A 78 6.92 21.07 -1.85
CA ASP A 78 8.01 20.82 -0.92
C ASP A 78 9.39 21.08 -1.56
N GLU A 79 10.45 20.83 -0.80
CA GLU A 79 11.84 21.04 -1.27
C GLU A 79 12.21 20.17 -2.48
N LEU A 80 11.42 19.11 -2.75
CA LEU A 80 11.60 18.20 -3.87
C LEU A 80 10.65 18.52 -5.05
N GLY A 81 9.91 19.63 -5.00
CA GLY A 81 9.01 20.05 -6.07
C GLY A 81 7.68 19.29 -6.10
N ARG A 82 7.30 18.59 -5.02
CA ARG A 82 6.07 17.81 -4.95
C ARG A 82 4.93 18.67 -4.40
N SER A 83 3.80 18.69 -5.09
CA SER A 83 2.54 19.24 -4.57
C SER A 83 1.70 18.15 -3.93
N PHE A 84 1.04 18.47 -2.82
CA PHE A 84 0.15 17.54 -2.12
C PHE A 84 -1.30 17.70 -2.56
N SER A 85 -1.94 16.59 -2.93
CA SER A 85 -3.38 16.53 -3.22
C SER A 85 -4.10 15.85 -2.07
N LYS A 86 -4.75 16.64 -1.23
CA LYS A 86 -5.36 16.16 0.03
C LYS A 86 -6.73 15.52 -0.23
N PHE A 87 -6.90 14.30 0.26
CA PHE A 87 -8.20 13.63 0.38
C PHE A 87 -8.16 12.54 1.45
N GLY A 88 -9.32 12.18 1.99
CA GLY A 88 -9.41 11.14 3.00
C GLY A 88 -9.18 9.75 2.41
N LEU A 89 -8.41 8.91 3.11
CA LEU A 89 -8.43 7.47 2.86
C LEU A 89 -9.70 6.91 3.50
N VAL A 90 -10.70 6.61 2.67
CA VAL A 90 -11.96 6.01 3.11
C VAL A 90 -11.81 4.49 3.03
N MET A 91 -11.85 3.80 4.17
CA MET A 91 -11.65 2.36 4.26
C MET A 91 -12.66 1.69 5.17
N ARG A 92 -12.96 0.42 4.90
CA ARG A 92 -13.67 -0.44 5.87
C ARG A 92 -12.77 -0.70 7.06
N ALA A 93 -13.28 -0.45 8.26
CA ALA A 93 -12.49 -0.60 9.47
C ALA A 93 -12.05 -2.05 9.76
N ASP A 94 -12.80 -3.06 9.33
CA ASP A 94 -12.51 -4.46 9.61
C ASP A 94 -11.73 -5.17 8.49
N ARG A 95 -11.28 -4.43 7.47
CA ARG A 95 -10.63 -5.00 6.28
C ARG A 95 -9.15 -4.70 6.23
N ALA A 96 -8.38 -5.76 5.96
CA ALA A 96 -6.99 -5.65 5.59
C ALA A 96 -6.85 -5.42 4.08
N PHE A 97 -5.94 -4.53 3.71
CA PHE A 97 -5.61 -4.23 2.31
C PHE A 97 -4.24 -3.56 2.22
N SER A 98 -3.68 -3.49 1.01
CA SER A 98 -2.56 -2.60 0.70
C SER A 98 -2.89 -1.70 -0.48
N ILE A 99 -2.37 -0.49 -0.47
CA ILE A 99 -2.40 0.43 -1.62
C ILE A 99 -0.97 0.66 -2.05
N ARG A 100 -0.70 0.53 -3.34
CA ARG A 100 0.59 0.81 -3.97
C ARG A 100 0.37 1.76 -5.13
N VAL A 101 1.27 2.73 -5.31
CA VAL A 101 1.37 3.47 -6.57
C VAL A 101 1.94 2.51 -7.60
N ALA A 102 1.22 2.28 -8.70
CA ALA A 102 1.68 1.38 -9.76
C ALA A 102 3.05 1.82 -10.27
N ILE A 103 3.88 0.87 -10.70
CA ILE A 103 5.30 1.12 -10.99
C ILE A 103 5.51 2.25 -12.01
N GLU A 104 4.62 2.37 -13.01
CA GLU A 104 4.65 3.43 -14.01
C GLU A 104 4.32 4.83 -13.46
N SER A 105 3.64 4.91 -12.32
CA SER A 105 3.26 6.17 -11.67
C SER A 105 4.22 6.57 -10.55
N GLN A 106 5.06 5.67 -10.03
CA GLN A 106 5.98 5.93 -8.91
C GLN A 106 7.00 7.06 -9.16
N PRO A 107 7.52 7.28 -10.38
CA PRO A 107 8.40 8.42 -10.63
C PRO A 107 7.73 9.78 -10.39
N ASN A 108 6.40 9.84 -10.49
CA ASN A 108 5.63 11.07 -10.30
C ASN A 108 4.89 11.12 -8.97
N ALA A 109 4.48 9.97 -8.40
CA ALA A 109 3.53 9.94 -7.29
C ALA A 109 3.97 9.09 -6.09
N LEU A 110 3.68 9.60 -4.90
CA LEU A 110 3.91 8.92 -3.62
C LEU A 110 2.71 9.10 -2.68
N ILE A 111 2.51 8.12 -1.80
CA ILE A 111 1.45 8.08 -0.80
C ILE A 111 1.84 8.92 0.42
N GLY A 112 0.92 9.79 0.85
CA GLY A 112 1.02 10.57 2.09
C GLY A 112 0.01 10.13 3.16
N TRP A 113 -0.30 8.84 3.23
CA TRP A 113 -1.04 8.21 4.33
C TRP A 113 -0.08 7.42 5.21
N GLY A 114 -0.41 7.34 6.51
CA GLY A 114 0.48 6.78 7.53
C GLY A 114 0.94 7.89 8.48
N THR A 115 0.88 7.62 9.78
CA THR A 115 1.05 8.62 10.85
C THR A 115 2.51 8.89 11.21
N ASP A 116 3.43 8.00 10.83
CA ASP A 116 4.81 8.01 11.33
C ASP A 116 5.88 8.29 10.27
N SER A 117 5.54 8.20 8.98
CA SER A 117 6.50 8.49 7.92
C SER A 117 6.45 9.98 7.58
N ARG A 118 7.45 10.74 8.05
CA ARG A 118 7.73 12.10 7.53
C ARG A 118 7.95 12.09 6.02
N GLU A 119 8.40 10.95 5.49
CA GLU A 119 8.60 10.72 4.07
C GLU A 119 7.39 10.02 3.44
N PRO A 120 6.92 10.48 2.28
CA PRO A 120 5.90 9.78 1.53
C PRO A 120 6.45 8.46 0.94
N ALA A 121 5.58 7.48 0.75
CA ALA A 121 5.96 6.12 0.40
C ALA A 121 5.35 5.63 -0.91
N THR A 122 5.93 4.59 -1.52
CA THR A 122 5.33 3.98 -2.73
C THR A 122 4.10 3.12 -2.41
N SER A 123 3.97 2.67 -1.15
CA SER A 123 2.86 1.84 -0.70
C SER A 123 2.56 1.97 0.78
N ILE A 124 1.34 1.60 1.17
CA ILE A 124 0.91 1.39 2.55
C ILE A 124 0.27 0.01 2.67
N SER A 125 0.35 -0.58 3.87
CA SER A 125 -0.36 -1.82 4.22
C SER A 125 -1.16 -1.61 5.50
N VAL A 126 -2.43 -2.02 5.46
CA VAL A 126 -3.40 -1.85 6.54
C VAL A 126 -3.90 -3.23 6.93
N SER A 127 -3.77 -3.59 8.20
CA SER A 127 -4.27 -4.87 8.74
C SER A 127 -5.75 -4.81 9.15
N GLY A 128 -6.38 -3.64 9.05
CA GLY A 128 -7.68 -3.32 9.62
C GLY A 128 -7.57 -2.53 10.92
N CYS A 129 -8.56 -1.69 11.18
CA CYS A 129 -8.72 -0.83 12.35
C CYS A 129 -10.02 -1.12 13.14
N PRO A 130 -10.36 -2.37 13.49
CA PRO A 130 -11.62 -2.65 14.19
C PRO A 130 -11.58 -2.17 15.64
N GLY A 131 -12.63 -1.44 16.07
CA GLY A 131 -12.82 -1.04 17.47
C GLY A 131 -11.74 -0.12 18.04
N ARG A 132 -10.91 0.48 17.17
CA ARG A 132 -9.81 1.37 17.55
C ARG A 132 -10.13 2.77 17.07
N CYS A 133 -10.80 3.53 17.92
CA CYS A 133 -10.81 4.97 17.79
C CYS A 133 -10.73 5.62 19.16
N GLU A 134 -9.55 6.15 19.45
CA GLU A 134 -9.31 7.07 20.55
C GLU A 134 -9.10 8.45 19.95
N VAL A 135 -10.19 9.15 19.63
CA VAL A 135 -10.12 10.56 19.22
C VAL A 135 -10.53 11.45 20.38
N SER A 136 -9.72 12.47 20.63
CA SER A 136 -9.95 13.43 21.72
C SER A 136 -11.24 14.23 21.56
N TRP A 137 -11.71 14.41 20.32
CA TRP A 137 -12.95 15.11 19.99
C TRP A 137 -14.20 14.23 20.09
N GLN A 138 -14.07 12.91 20.22
CA GLN A 138 -15.18 11.98 20.45
C GLN A 138 -14.76 10.79 21.33
N PRO A 139 -14.71 10.98 22.67
CA PRO A 139 -14.34 9.92 23.61
C PRO A 139 -15.32 8.73 23.56
N ASN A 140 -14.80 7.50 23.66
CA ASN A 140 -15.56 6.23 23.61
C ASN A 140 -16.22 5.93 22.25
N CYS A 141 -15.64 6.42 21.15
CA CYS A 141 -16.23 6.19 19.85
C CYS A 141 -16.18 4.70 19.47
N PRO A 142 -17.33 4.05 19.12
CA PRO A 142 -17.40 2.60 18.92
C PRO A 142 -16.83 2.12 17.57
N LEU A 143 -15.89 2.86 16.99
CA LEU A 143 -15.73 2.92 15.54
C LEU A 143 -15.06 1.69 14.97
N GLY A 144 -15.71 1.16 13.95
CA GLY A 144 -15.17 0.07 13.15
C GLY A 144 -15.38 -1.32 13.73
N ALA A 145 -15.98 -1.45 14.92
CA ALA A 145 -16.34 -2.76 15.46
C ALA A 145 -17.43 -3.47 14.64
N LEU A 146 -18.19 -2.71 13.85
CA LEU A 146 -19.30 -3.21 13.02
C LEU A 146 -19.03 -3.11 11.50
N GLY A 147 -17.78 -2.89 11.09
CA GLY A 147 -17.42 -2.80 9.66
C GLY A 147 -17.82 -1.47 8.98
N GLU A 148 -17.94 -0.39 9.73
CA GLU A 148 -18.20 0.97 9.21
C GLU A 148 -17.05 1.47 8.30
N TRP A 149 -17.33 2.51 7.52
CA TRP A 149 -16.30 3.22 6.78
C TRP A 149 -15.66 4.29 7.66
N VAL A 150 -14.34 4.27 7.74
CA VAL A 150 -13.53 5.20 8.52
C VAL A 150 -12.64 5.99 7.58
N VAL A 151 -12.42 7.26 7.91
CA VAL A 151 -11.63 8.18 7.10
C VAL A 151 -10.37 8.59 7.84
N TYR A 152 -9.23 8.39 7.20
CA TYR A 152 -7.94 8.86 7.69
C TYR A 152 -7.43 10.04 6.86
N PRO A 153 -6.81 11.06 7.48
CA PRO A 153 -6.25 12.18 6.75
C PRO A 153 -5.05 11.75 5.93
N GLY A 154 -4.90 12.35 4.74
CA GLY A 154 -3.71 12.19 3.92
C GLY A 154 -3.99 12.57 2.48
N GLY A 155 -3.38 11.85 1.55
CA GLY A 155 -3.47 12.12 0.12
C GLY A 155 -2.29 11.58 -0.65
N ILE A 156 -2.08 12.15 -1.84
CA ILE A 156 -0.98 11.77 -2.75
C ILE A 156 -0.11 13.01 -3.02
N TRP A 157 1.21 12.79 -3.00
CA TRP A 157 2.21 13.75 -3.46
C TRP A 157 2.48 13.53 -4.94
N THR A 158 2.55 14.60 -5.73
CA THR A 158 2.84 14.54 -7.18
C THR A 158 3.81 15.63 -7.62
N ILE A 159 4.72 15.35 -8.55
CA ILE A 159 5.60 16.36 -9.18
C ILE A 159 4.83 17.11 -10.28
N GLU A 160 4.08 16.38 -11.12
CA GLU A 160 3.29 16.90 -12.23
C GLU A 160 1.83 16.47 -12.12
N PRO A 161 0.86 17.23 -12.69
CA PRO A 161 -0.51 16.74 -12.87
C PRO A 161 -0.49 15.43 -13.65
N ALA A 162 -1.22 14.43 -13.17
CA ALA A 162 -1.29 13.12 -13.81
C ALA A 162 -2.57 12.35 -13.45
N CYS A 163 -2.98 11.43 -14.32
CA CYS A 163 -3.83 10.31 -13.94
C CYS A 163 -3.01 9.19 -13.26
N ILE A 164 -3.02 9.15 -11.93
CA ILE A 164 -2.21 8.21 -11.14
C ILE A 164 -2.85 6.84 -11.08
N LYS A 165 -2.09 5.78 -11.39
CA LYS A 165 -2.55 4.41 -11.21
C LYS A 165 -2.21 3.90 -9.82
N LEU A 166 -3.21 3.33 -9.16
CA LEU A 166 -3.08 2.68 -7.86
C LEU A 166 -3.42 1.20 -7.99
N GLU A 167 -2.64 0.36 -7.32
CA GLU A 167 -2.88 -1.06 -7.16
C GLU A 167 -3.38 -1.31 -5.73
N ILE A 168 -4.62 -1.80 -5.61
CA ILE A 168 -5.24 -2.11 -4.33
C ILE A 168 -5.28 -3.63 -4.23
N THR A 169 -4.63 -4.17 -3.20
CA THR A 169 -4.63 -5.62 -2.95
C THR A 169 -5.44 -5.95 -1.71
N VAL A 170 -6.39 -6.88 -1.85
CA VAL A 170 -7.24 -7.41 -0.78
C VAL A 170 -7.18 -8.93 -0.83
N GLY A 171 -6.56 -9.55 0.17
CA GLY A 171 -6.30 -10.99 0.15
C GLY A 171 -5.41 -11.37 -1.03
N ALA A 172 -5.93 -12.19 -1.96
CA ALA A 172 -5.22 -12.63 -3.16
C ALA A 172 -5.60 -11.83 -4.43
N GLU A 173 -6.51 -10.87 -4.31
CA GLU A 173 -6.98 -10.07 -5.45
C GLU A 173 -6.28 -8.72 -5.48
N THR A 174 -5.81 -8.32 -6.66
CA THR A 174 -5.30 -6.97 -6.93
C THR A 174 -6.18 -6.30 -7.97
N VAL A 175 -6.70 -5.12 -7.63
CA VAL A 175 -7.48 -4.27 -8.52
C VAL A 175 -6.69 -3.01 -8.82
N THR A 176 -6.49 -2.71 -10.09
CA THR A 176 -5.93 -1.44 -10.53
C THR A 176 -7.03 -0.41 -10.72
N THR A 177 -6.82 0.79 -10.19
CA THR A 177 -7.69 1.93 -10.42
C THR A 177 -6.88 3.17 -10.78
N GLN A 178 -7.58 4.18 -11.27
CA GLN A 178 -7.02 5.46 -11.63
C GLN A 178 -7.52 6.55 -10.68
N LEU A 179 -6.64 7.52 -10.41
CA LEU A 179 -6.90 8.67 -9.56
C LEU A 179 -6.50 9.94 -10.32
N PRO A 180 -7.47 10.76 -10.77
CA PRO A 180 -7.16 11.99 -11.49
C PRO A 180 -6.61 13.05 -10.53
N ILE A 181 -5.38 13.56 -10.77
CA ILE A 181 -4.73 14.59 -9.96
C ILE A 181 -4.27 15.75 -10.84
N GLY A 182 -4.88 16.92 -10.67
CA GLY A 182 -4.58 18.12 -11.47
C GLY A 182 -4.97 18.02 -12.96
N GLU A 183 -5.23 16.82 -13.46
CA GLU A 183 -5.81 16.51 -14.77
C GLU A 183 -6.83 15.37 -14.66
N GLU A 184 -7.64 15.17 -15.69
CA GLU A 184 -8.62 14.07 -15.79
C GLU A 184 -7.98 12.79 -16.32
N CYS A 185 -8.57 11.64 -15.98
CA CYS A 185 -8.17 10.34 -16.53
C CYS A 185 -8.87 10.07 -17.86
N THR A 186 -8.14 9.59 -18.87
CA THR A 186 -8.65 9.29 -20.22
C THR A 186 -8.86 7.80 -20.46
#